data_AF-A0A514L878-F1
#
_entry.id   AF-A0A514L878-F1
#
_cell.length_a   1.000
_cell.length_b   1.000
_cell.length_c   1.000
_cell.angle_alpha   90.00
_cell.angle_beta   90.00
_cell.angle_gamma   90.00
#
_symmetry.space_group_name_H-M   'P 1'
#
loop_
_entity.id
_entity.type
_entity.pdbx_description
1 polymer ?
#
loop_
_entity_poly.entity_id
_entity_poly.type
_entity_poly.pdbx_seq_one_letter_code
_entity_poly.pdbx_strand_id
1 'polypeptide(L)' 'MNFLSKKVLDFQKKKLISAEETLQKHIREMEKLQKIKNVDNVKELENSKKMVKIWTDNIEKIKKEIKKIESR' A
#
# COMPACT_ATOMS: atom_id res chain seq x y z
N MET A 1 -6.50 22.72 -13.91
CA MET A 1 -5.31 22.31 -13.13
C MET A 1 -4.03 22.95 -13.68
N ASN A 2 -3.21 23.61 -12.84
CA ASN A 2 -1.96 24.26 -13.26
C ASN A 2 -0.76 23.26 -13.36
N PHE A 3 0.36 23.70 -13.94
CA PHE A 3 1.54 22.85 -14.17
C PHE A 3 2.09 22.20 -12.88
N LEU A 4 2.15 22.97 -11.78
CA LEU A 4 2.61 22.46 -10.49
C LEU A 4 1.65 21.39 -9.96
N SER A 5 0.34 21.61 -10.03
CA SER A 5 -0.67 20.67 -9.58
C SER A 5 -0.63 19.37 -10.38
N LYS A 6 -0.35 19.44 -11.71
CA LYS A 6 -0.14 18.26 -12.55
C LYS A 6 1.09 17.45 -12.10
N LYS A 7 2.22 18.11 -11.83
CA LYS A 7 3.43 17.43 -11.30
C LYS A 7 3.18 16.77 -9.94
N VAL A 8 2.46 17.44 -9.05
CA VAL A 8 2.10 16.87 -7.74
C VAL A 8 1.17 15.67 -7.93
N LEU A 9 0.18 15.76 -8.82
CA LEU A 9 -0.72 14.65 -9.14
C LEU A 9 0.05 13.43 -9.68
N ASP A 10 0.96 13.64 -10.63
CA ASP A 10 1.79 12.58 -11.20
C ASP A 10 2.66 11.92 -10.13
N PHE A 11 3.22 12.71 -9.21
CA PHE A 11 3.99 12.19 -8.08
C PHE A 11 3.12 11.33 -7.14
N GLN A 12 1.92 11.79 -6.79
CA GLN A 12 1.01 11.02 -5.94
C GLN A 12 0.55 9.73 -6.61
N LYS A 13 0.30 9.74 -7.93
CA LYS A 13 -0.04 8.54 -8.71
C LYS A 13 1.10 7.52 -8.72
N LYS A 14 2.36 7.96 -8.90
CA LYS A 14 3.53 7.07 -8.78
C LYS A 14 3.68 6.49 -7.38
N LYS A 15 3.46 7.31 -6.35
CA LYS A 15 3.48 6.88 -4.95
C LYS A 15 2.39 5.83 -4.66
N LEU A 16 1.21 5.99 -5.25
CA LEU A 16 0.11 5.04 -5.13
C LEU A 16 0.49 3.68 -5.71
N ILE A 17 1.02 3.64 -6.94
CA ILE A 17 1.45 2.39 -7.59
C ILE A 17 2.47 1.65 -6.72
N SER A 18 3.52 2.34 -6.25
CA SER A 18 4.54 1.74 -5.39
C SER A 18 3.97 1.21 -4.07
N ALA A 19 3.01 1.90 -3.47
CA ALA A 19 2.34 1.44 -2.25
C ALA A 19 1.48 0.19 -2.52
N GLU A 20 0.76 0.14 -3.64
CA GLU A 20 -0.06 -1.02 -4.04
C GLU A 20 0.81 -2.25 -4.34
N GLU A 21 1.95 -2.08 -5.02
CA GLU A 21 2.94 -3.15 -5.23
C GLU A 21 3.50 -3.68 -3.91
N THR A 22 3.80 -2.78 -2.96
CA THR A 22 4.32 -3.16 -1.64
C THR A 22 3.28 -3.91 -0.81
N LEU A 23 2.03 -3.45 -0.83
CA LEU A 23 0.91 -4.17 -0.21
C LEU A 23 0.78 -5.58 -0.80
N GLN A 24 0.82 -5.71 -2.13
CA GLN A 24 0.71 -6.99 -2.80
C GLN A 24 1.85 -7.95 -2.41
N LYS A 25 3.07 -7.43 -2.22
CA LYS A 25 4.20 -8.22 -1.72
C LYS A 25 3.90 -8.82 -0.35
N HIS A 26 3.40 -8.02 0.59
CA HIS A 26 3.06 -8.48 1.95
C HIS A 26 1.87 -9.45 1.96
N ILE A 27 0.88 -9.27 1.09
CA ILE A 27 -0.22 -10.23 0.93
C ILE A 27 0.31 -11.58 0.46
N ARG A 28 1.18 -11.60 -0.57
CA ARG A 28 1.79 -12.85 -1.08
C ARG A 28 2.66 -13.53 -0.02
N GLU A 29 3.38 -12.76 0.79
CA GLU A 29 4.17 -13.27 1.91
C GLU A 29 3.28 -13.90 2.97
N MET A 30 2.18 -13.23 3.35
CA MET A 30 1.18 -13.76 4.27
C MET A 30 0.57 -15.07 3.76
N GLU A 31 0.22 -15.16 2.47
CA GLU A 31 -0.31 -16.38 1.85
C GLU A 31 0.71 -17.53 1.87
N LYS A 32 2.00 -17.24 1.64
CA LYS A 32 3.08 -18.25 1.72
C LYS A 32 3.22 -18.77 3.15
N LEU A 33 3.23 -17.88 4.13
CA LEU A 33 3.34 -18.24 5.56
C LEU A 33 2.13 -19.05 6.04
N GLN A 34 0.93 -18.81 5.51
CA GLN A 34 -0.27 -19.61 5.81
C GLN A 34 -0.22 -21.01 5.19
N LYS A 35 0.37 -21.16 4.00
CA LYS A 35 0.53 -22.47 3.34
C LYS A 35 1.56 -23.36 4.03
N ILE A 36 2.61 -22.76 4.57
CA ILE A 36 3.63 -23.47 5.33
C ILE A 36 3.17 -23.57 6.78
N LYS A 37 2.52 -24.69 7.15
CA LYS A 37 2.11 -25.01 8.52
C LYS A 37 3.34 -25.29 9.41
N ASN A 38 4.12 -24.25 9.69
CA ASN A 38 5.19 -24.29 10.67
C ASN A 38 4.86 -23.37 11.85
N VAL A 39 5.00 -23.86 13.08
CA VAL A 39 4.60 -23.16 14.31
C VAL A 39 5.43 -21.88 14.52
N ASP A 40 6.65 -21.84 13.97
CA ASP A 40 7.53 -20.68 14.02
C ASP A 40 7.07 -19.49 13.16
N ASN A 41 6.16 -19.71 12.20
CA ASN A 41 5.71 -18.67 11.28
C ASN A 41 4.65 -17.73 11.90
N VAL A 42 4.20 -17.96 13.13
CA VAL A 42 3.11 -17.17 13.76
C VAL A 42 3.50 -15.70 13.90
N LYS A 43 4.75 -15.42 14.31
CA LYS A 43 5.23 -14.04 14.48
C LYS A 43 5.38 -13.31 13.15
N GLU A 44 5.91 -14.01 12.14
CA GLU A 44 6.05 -13.45 10.79
C GLU A 44 4.68 -13.19 10.17
N LEU A 45 3.72 -14.09 10.35
CA LEU A 45 2.35 -13.93 9.86
C LEU A 45 1.67 -12.70 10.49
N GLU A 46 1.84 -12.50 11.79
CA GLU A 46 1.33 -11.32 12.49
C GLU A 46 1.99 -10.02 12.00
N ASN A 47 3.29 -10.06 11.73
CA ASN A 47 4.00 -8.92 11.14
C ASN A 47 3.48 -8.61 9.72
N SER A 48 3.28 -9.62 8.88
CA SER A 48 2.70 -9.43 7.55
C SER A 48 1.29 -8.85 7.62
N LYS A 49 0.44 -9.30 8.55
CA LYS A 49 -0.89 -8.71 8.78
C LYS A 49 -0.84 -7.24 9.18
N LYS A 50 0.07 -6.87 10.10
CA LYS A 50 0.30 -5.47 10.47
C LYS A 50 0.74 -4.63 9.29
N MET A 51 1.66 -5.14 8.46
CA MET A 51 2.11 -4.45 7.25
C MET A 51 0.98 -4.28 6.23
N VAL A 52 0.15 -5.30 6.02
CA VAL A 52 -1.04 -5.21 5.16
C VAL A 52 -1.96 -4.08 5.62
N LYS A 53 -2.23 -3.99 6.93
CA LYS A 53 -3.06 -2.91 7.49
C LYS A 53 -2.43 -1.52 7.27
N ILE A 54 -1.15 -1.36 7.59
CA ILE A 54 -0.42 -0.09 7.44
C ILE A 54 -0.44 0.39 5.98
N TRP A 55 -0.14 -0.50 5.04
CA TRP A 55 -0.11 -0.14 3.63
C TRP A 55 -1.49 0.14 3.05
N THR A 56 -2.52 -0.56 3.52
CA THR A 56 -3.93 -0.28 3.16
C THR A 56 -4.32 1.14 3.59
N ASP A 57 -4.03 1.52 4.83
CA ASP A 57 -4.30 2.87 5.34
C ASP A 57 -3.52 3.94 4.57
N ASN A 58 -2.27 3.65 4.19
CA ASN A 58 -1.42 4.56 3.41
C ASN A 58 -1.99 4.77 2.00
N ILE A 59 -2.43 3.70 1.34
CA ILE A 59 -3.09 3.75 0.03
C ILE A 59 -4.36 4.63 0.10
N GLU A 60 -5.18 4.47 1.14
CA GLU A 60 -6.39 5.29 1.29
C GLU A 60 -6.06 6.78 1.44
N LYS A 61 -5.03 7.11 2.22
CA LYS A 61 -4.56 8.50 2.37
C LYS A 61 -4.07 9.07 1.03
N ILE A 62 -3.28 8.31 0.26
CA ILE A 62 -2.82 8.76 -1.07
C ILE A 62 -4.01 8.96 -2.01
N LYS A 63 -4.99 8.04 -2.04
CA LYS A 63 -6.21 8.16 -2.85
C LYS A 63 -7.02 9.41 -2.47
N LYS A 64 -7.12 9.75 -1.18
CA LYS A 64 -7.77 11.00 -0.71
C LYS A 64 -7.03 12.25 -1.21
N GLU A 65 -5.71 12.27 -1.14
CA GLU A 65 -4.90 13.39 -1.65
C GLU A 65 -5.02 13.56 -3.17
N ILE A 66 -4.99 12.46 -3.94
CA ILE A 66 -5.23 12.49 -5.38
C ILE A 66 -6.60 13.11 -5.69
N LYS A 67 -7.67 12.64 -5.03
CA LYS A 67 -9.02 13.18 -5.22
C LYS A 67 -9.10 14.68 -4.92
N LYS A 68 -8.47 15.14 -3.84
CA LYS A 68 -8.41 16.58 -3.50
C LYS A 68 -7.74 17.40 -4.60
N ILE A 69 -6.66 16.89 -5.19
CA ILE A 69 -5.96 17.58 -6.28
C ILE A 69 -6.82 17.59 -7.54
N GLU A 70 -7.44 16.47 -7.90
CA GLU A 70 -8.29 16.35 -9.10
C GLU A 70 -9.58 17.18 -9.00
N SER A 71 -10.09 17.44 -7.79
CA SER A 71 -11.25 18.31 -7.54
C SER A 71 -10.98 19.82 -7.61
N ARG A 72 -9.72 20.23 -7.84
CA ARG A 72 -9.29 21.64 -7.94
C ARG A 72 -9.06 22.08 -9.39
#